data_AF-A0A964YEY3-F1
#
_entry.id   AF-A0A964YEY3-F1
#
_cell.length_a   1.000
_cell.length_b   1.000
_cell.length_c   1.000
_cell.angle_alpha   90.00
_cell.angle_beta   90.00
_cell.angle_gamma   90.00
#
_symmetry.space_group_name_H-M   'P 1'
#
loop_
_entity.id
_entity.type
_entity.pdbx_description
1 polymer ?
#
loop_
_entity_poly.entity_id
_entity_poly.type
_entity_poly.pdbx_seq_one_letter_code
_entity_poly.pdbx_strand_id
1 'polypeptide(L)'
;MINIFSYICIAIGIFFWFWGTTHLLDKRSVLYKLHGLSVADTLGSMAIIFGLLLKVPQNWPLLLLAIIFLAIWNTMLGYVLAYTTNSNLKCNSV
;
A
#
# COMPACT_ATOMS: atom_id res chain seq x y z
N MET A 1 15.23 5.74 -24.34
CA MET A 1 14.67 4.38 -24.13
C MET A 1 14.27 4.14 -22.67
N ILE A 2 15.05 4.56 -21.67
CA ILE A 2 14.69 4.49 -20.22
C ILE A 2 13.30 5.10 -19.91
N ASN A 3 12.90 6.15 -20.63
CA ASN A 3 11.61 6.82 -20.43
C ASN A 3 10.40 5.93 -20.69
N ILE A 4 10.45 5.04 -21.70
CA ILE A 4 9.34 4.11 -22.01
C ILE A 4 9.16 3.12 -20.85
N PHE A 5 10.26 2.59 -20.32
CA PHE A 5 10.22 1.59 -19.25
C PHE A 5 9.71 2.22 -17.94
N SER A 6 10.12 3.46 -17.66
CA SER A 6 9.60 4.23 -16.53
C SER A 6 8.10 4.51 -16.66
N TYR A 7 7.62 4.90 -17.84
CA TYR A 7 6.18 5.10 -18.07
C TYR A 7 5.38 3.81 -17.90
N ILE A 8 5.92 2.65 -18.32
CA ILE A 8 5.29 1.34 -18.11
C ILE A 8 5.22 1.01 -16.62
N CYS A 9 6.29 1.19 -15.85
CA CYS A 9 6.27 0.97 -14.40
C CYS A 9 5.26 1.88 -13.68
N ILE A 10 5.15 3.14 -14.09
CA ILE A 10 4.16 4.07 -13.54
C ILE A 10 2.73 3.62 -13.90
N ALA A 11 2.50 3.21 -15.14
CA ALA A 11 1.20 2.69 -15.59
C ALA A 11 0.79 1.42 -14.82
N ILE A 12 1.74 0.50 -14.57
CA ILE A 12 1.53 -0.68 -13.75
C ILE A 12 1.20 -0.30 -12.29
N GLY A 13 1.90 0.69 -11.73
CA GLY A 13 1.59 1.22 -10.40
C GLY A 13 0.17 1.79 -10.30
N ILE A 14 -0.26 2.55 -11.30
CA ILE A 14 -1.65 3.05 -11.41
C ILE A 14 -2.65 1.90 -11.52
N PHE A 15 -2.33 0.86 -12.28
CA PHE A 15 -3.19 -0.32 -12.43
C PHE A 15 -3.39 -1.06 -11.11
N PHE A 16 -2.30 -1.23 -10.33
CA PHE A 16 -2.39 -1.81 -8.98
C PHE A 16 -3.22 -0.96 -8.02
N TRP A 17 -3.18 0.36 -8.16
CA TRP A 17 -3.99 1.27 -7.36
C TRP A 17 -5.49 1.12 -7.66
N PHE A 18 -5.83 1.00 -8.95
CA PHE A 18 -7.19 0.67 -9.38
C PHE A 18 -7.65 -0.71 -8.88
N TRP A 19 -6.77 -1.72 -8.97
CA TRP A 19 -7.07 -3.07 -8.45
C TRP A 19 -7.33 -3.05 -6.93
N GLY A 20 -6.55 -2.30 -6.17
CA GLY A 20 -6.78 -2.10 -4.73
C GLY A 20 -8.15 -1.51 -4.41
N THR A 21 -8.60 -0.55 -5.23
CA THR A 21 -9.92 0.07 -5.09
C THR A 21 -11.04 -0.92 -5.39
N THR A 22 -10.86 -1.83 -6.36
CA THR A 22 -11.84 -2.89 -6.63
C THR A 22 -11.95 -3.89 -5.48
N HIS A 23 -10.86 -4.18 -4.78
CA HIS A 23 -10.88 -5.05 -3.59
C HIS A 23 -11.72 -4.44 -2.43
N LEU A 24 -11.92 -3.11 -2.45
CA LEU A 24 -12.77 -2.40 -1.50
C LEU A 24 -14.28 -2.54 -1.79
N LEU A 25 -14.69 -3.05 -2.95
CA LEU A 25 -16.11 -3.31 -3.24
C LEU A 25 -16.62 -4.65 -2.69
N ASP A 26 -15.73 -5.52 -2.21
CA ASP A 26 -16.13 -6.86 -1.74
C ASP A 26 -16.85 -6.83 -0.38
N LYS A 27 -17.81 -7.74 -0.16
CA LYS A 27 -18.66 -7.80 1.05
C LYS A 27 -18.01 -8.55 2.24
N ARG A 28 -16.69 -8.79 2.18
CA ARG A 28 -15.92 -9.46 3.24
C ARG A 28 -15.63 -8.54 4.45
N SER A 29 -15.20 -9.16 5.55
CA SER A 29 -14.94 -8.48 6.82
C SER A 29 -13.97 -7.29 6.68
N VAL A 30 -14.13 -6.31 7.56
CA VAL A 30 -13.38 -5.05 7.58
C VAL A 30 -11.86 -5.29 7.59
N LEU A 31 -11.39 -6.32 8.30
CA LEU A 31 -9.98 -6.69 8.40
C LEU A 31 -9.41 -7.18 7.05
N TYR A 32 -10.19 -7.95 6.28
CA TYR A 32 -9.79 -8.46 4.98
C TYR A 32 -9.72 -7.34 3.93
N LYS A 33 -10.66 -6.38 4.02
CA LYS A 33 -10.66 -5.15 3.21
C LYS A 33 -9.41 -4.30 3.44
N LEU A 34 -9.07 -4.06 4.70
CA LEU A 34 -7.91 -3.25 5.07
C LEU A 34 -6.60 -3.93 4.70
N HIS A 35 -6.52 -5.25 4.83
CA HIS A 35 -5.34 -5.99 4.37
C HIS A 35 -5.18 -5.90 2.84
N GLY A 36 -6.26 -6.07 2.07
CA GLY A 36 -6.21 -5.92 0.62
C GLY A 36 -5.86 -4.49 0.17
N LEU A 37 -6.41 -3.48 0.83
CA LEU A 37 -6.08 -2.07 0.58
C LEU A 37 -4.59 -1.79 0.89
N SER A 38 -4.11 -2.29 2.02
CA SER A 38 -2.73 -2.21 2.49
C SER A 38 -1.74 -2.84 1.49
N VAL A 39 -2.03 -4.02 0.95
CA VAL A 39 -1.19 -4.71 -0.04
C VAL A 39 -1.19 -3.98 -1.39
N ALA A 40 -2.35 -3.49 -1.83
CA ALA A 40 -2.44 -2.75 -3.08
C ALA A 40 -1.71 -1.41 -3.01
N ASP A 41 -1.78 -0.73 -1.86
CA ASP A 41 -1.08 0.52 -1.62
C ASP A 41 0.44 0.32 -1.60
N THR A 42 0.97 -0.70 -0.91
CA THR A 42 2.42 -0.98 -0.92
C THR A 42 2.95 -1.45 -2.26
N LEU A 43 2.24 -2.35 -2.93
CA LEU A 43 2.70 -2.86 -4.22
C LEU A 43 2.63 -1.79 -5.32
N GLY A 44 1.55 -0.99 -5.31
CA GLY A 44 1.37 0.12 -6.25
C GLY A 44 2.43 1.21 -6.06
N SER A 45 2.65 1.66 -4.83
CA SER A 45 3.66 2.68 -4.53
C SER A 45 5.09 2.15 -4.71
N MET A 46 5.40 0.89 -4.39
CA MET A 46 6.69 0.27 -4.75
C MET A 46 6.92 0.27 -6.26
N ALA A 47 5.91 -0.05 -7.08
CA ALA A 47 6.03 -0.04 -8.54
C ALA A 47 6.26 1.38 -9.10
N ILE A 48 5.59 2.39 -8.55
CA ILE A 48 5.79 3.80 -8.92
C ILE A 48 7.20 4.27 -8.53
N ILE A 49 7.63 3.96 -7.31
CA ILE A 49 8.96 4.27 -6.78
C ILE A 49 10.03 3.61 -7.66
N PHE A 50 9.88 2.33 -8.02
CA PHE A 50 10.82 1.64 -8.90
C PHE A 50 10.88 2.28 -10.31
N GLY A 51 9.73 2.68 -10.85
CA GLY A 51 9.65 3.41 -12.12
C GLY A 51 10.31 4.79 -12.08
N LEU A 52 10.20 5.50 -10.95
CA LEU A 52 10.84 6.80 -10.75
C LEU A 52 12.35 6.66 -10.51
N LEU A 53 12.78 5.61 -9.81
CA LEU A 53 14.18 5.26 -9.55
C LEU A 53 14.97 5.10 -10.85
N LEU A 54 14.36 4.42 -11.83
CA LEU A 54 14.92 4.20 -13.17
C LEU A 54 15.01 5.48 -14.00
N LYS A 55 14.18 6.49 -13.71
CA LYS A 55 14.13 7.75 -14.47
C LYS A 55 15.01 8.84 -13.87
N VAL A 56 15.07 8.93 -12.54
CA VAL A 56 15.83 9.95 -11.81
C VAL A 56 16.63 9.27 -10.68
N PRO A 57 17.74 8.59 -11.01
CA PRO A 57 18.57 7.91 -10.02
C PRO A 57 19.24 8.88 -9.04
N GLN A 58 19.31 10.17 -9.37
CA GLN A 58 19.93 11.20 -8.53
C GLN A 58 19.21 11.44 -7.20
N ASN A 59 17.91 11.11 -7.11
CA ASN A 59 17.08 11.33 -5.90
C ASN A 59 16.79 10.03 -5.14
N TRP A 60 17.60 8.99 -5.34
CA TRP A 60 17.48 7.69 -4.67
C TRP A 60 17.24 7.75 -3.14
N PRO A 61 17.94 8.59 -2.34
CA PRO A 61 17.71 8.64 -0.89
C PRO A 61 16.32 9.15 -0.51
N LEU A 62 15.74 10.06 -1.30
CA LEU A 62 14.39 10.57 -1.04
C LEU A 62 13.33 9.51 -1.32
N LEU A 63 13.56 8.68 -2.35
CA LEU A 63 12.70 7.55 -2.68
C LEU A 63 12.78 6.44 -1.64
N LEU A 64 13.97 6.17 -1.12
CA LEU A 64 14.17 5.22 -0.03
C LEU A 64 13.40 5.65 1.23
N LEU A 65 13.46 6.93 1.57
CA LEU A 65 12.72 7.49 2.69
C LEU A 65 11.20 7.28 2.53
N ALA A 66 10.67 7.45 1.31
CA ALA A 66 9.27 7.21 1.02
C ALA A 66 8.86 5.74 1.25
N ILE A 67 9.70 4.76 0.85
CA ILE A 67 9.46 3.33 1.11
C ILE A 67 9.41 3.05 2.63
N ILE A 68 10.34 3.64 3.39
CA ILE A 68 10.43 3.42 4.84
C ILE A 68 9.18 3.94 5.54
N PHE A 69 8.76 5.18 5.23
CA PHE A 69 7.54 5.76 5.80
C PHE A 69 6.29 4.95 5.46
N LEU A 70 6.19 4.52 4.21
CA LEU A 70 5.10 3.69 3.74
C LEU A 70 5.04 2.35 4.49
N ALA A 71 6.18 1.67 4.67
CA ALA A 71 6.25 0.40 5.41
C ALA A 71 5.84 0.56 6.89
N ILE A 72 6.28 1.63 7.53
CA ILE A 72 5.92 1.95 8.92
C ILE A 72 4.43 2.21 9.05
N TRP A 73 3.86 3.04 8.16
CA TRP A 73 2.44 3.38 8.22
C TRP A 73 1.54 2.17 7.99
N ASN A 74 1.93 1.30 7.06
CA ASN A 74 1.12 0.16 6.67
C ASN A 74 1.05 -0.93 7.77
N THR A 75 2.11 -1.08 8.56
CA THR A 75 2.12 -1.99 9.73
C THR A 75 1.37 -1.41 10.93
N MET A 76 1.49 -0.09 11.17
CA MET A 76 0.75 0.59 12.24
C MET A 76 -0.76 0.54 12.05
N LEU A 77 -1.26 0.75 10.82
CA LEU A 77 -2.68 0.66 10.52
C LEU A 77 -3.25 -0.73 10.85
N GLY A 78 -2.55 -1.79 10.44
CA GLY A 78 -2.97 -3.17 10.73
C GLY A 78 -3.02 -3.46 12.24
N TYR A 79 -2.03 -2.99 13.00
CA TYR A 79 -1.96 -3.17 14.44
C TYR A 79 -3.12 -2.48 15.18
N VAL A 80 -3.39 -1.20 14.87
CA VAL A 80 -4.46 -0.43 15.51
C VAL A 80 -5.82 -1.09 15.26
N LEU A 81 -6.08 -1.52 14.03
CA LEU A 81 -7.33 -2.20 13.67
C LEU A 81 -7.52 -3.54 14.40
N ALA A 82 -6.46 -4.35 14.49
CA ALA A 82 -6.50 -5.60 15.25
C ALA A 82 -6.78 -5.34 16.74
N TYR A 83 -6.15 -4.31 17.31
CA TYR A 83 -6.35 -3.92 18.70
C TYR A 83 -7.78 -3.45 18.99
N THR A 84 -8.33 -2.57 18.16
CA THR A 84 -9.71 -2.05 18.32
C THR A 84 -10.78 -3.13 18.12
N THR A 85 -10.53 -4.12 17.25
CA THR A 85 -11.47 -5.23 17.05
C THR A 85 -11.46 -6.18 18.25
N ASN A 86 -10.29 -6.43 18.84
CA ASN A 86 -10.14 -7.31 20.01
C ASN A 86 -10.72 -6.67 21.29
N SER A 87 -10.57 -5.36 21.46
CA SER A 87 -11.15 -4.66 22.62
C SER A 87 -12.69 -4.68 22.63
N ASN A 88 -13.34 -4.69 21.47
CA ASN A 88 -14.80 -4.79 21.36
C ASN A 88 -15.34 -6.16 21.80
N LEU A 89 -14.59 -7.25 21.56
CA LEU A 89 -15.00 -8.60 21.97
C LEU A 89 -14.93 -8.82 23.48
N LYS A 90 -14.06 -8.08 24.19
CA LYS A 90 -13.88 -8.21 25.65
C LYS A 90 -14.94 -7.46 26.48
N CYS A 91 -15.64 -6.50 25.87
CA CYS A 91 -16.67 -5.70 26.55
C CYS A 91 -18.10 -6.27 26.40
N ASN A 92 -18.33 -7.20 25.46
CA ASN A 92 -19.64 -7.83 25.23
C ASN A 92 -19.82 -9.17 25.98
N SER A 93 -18.91 -9.49 26.90
CA SER A 93 -18.91 -10.72 27.70
C SER A 93 -18.92 -10.46 29.22
N VAL A 94 -19.43 -9.29 29.64
CA VAL A 94 -19.68 -8.94 31.04
C VAL A 94 -21.14 -8.57 31.21
#